data_AF-A0A4P5WLE5-F1
#
_entry.id   AF-A0A4P5WLE5-F1
#
_cell.length_a   1.000
_cell.length_b   1.000
_cell.length_c   1.000
_cell.angle_alpha   90.00
_cell.angle_beta   90.00
_cell.angle_gamma   90.00
#
_symmetry.space_group_name_H-M   'P 1'
#
loop_
_entity.id
_entity.type
_entity.pdbx_description
1 polymer ?
#
loop_
_entity_poly.entity_id
_entity_poly.type
_entity_poly.pdbx_seq_one_letter_code
_entity_poly.pdbx_strand_id
1 'polypeptide(L)'
;MLAFAGLWEIWSGGGQVAPVVTCTILTTAAGPDVQGLHDRMPVILSPEDWGLWLSGAASKTQLQSLMQPLPAGRLQLQKVSTVVNRPAVDSPACLEPLSD
;
A
#
# COMPACT_ATOMS: atom_id res chain seq x y z
N MET A 1 4.54 0.91 -11.45
CA MET A 1 4.01 1.71 -10.33
C MET A 1 2.92 0.89 -9.64
N LEU A 2 2.83 0.94 -8.31
CA LEU A 2 1.74 0.32 -7.54
C LEU A 2 0.83 1.42 -6.99
N ALA A 3 -0.49 1.16 -6.96
CA ALA A 3 -1.48 2.05 -6.35
C ALA A 3 -2.12 1.34 -5.15
N PHE A 4 -1.98 1.91 -3.96
CA PHE A 4 -2.54 1.34 -2.73
C PHE A 4 -3.84 2.04 -2.35
N ALA A 5 -4.86 1.26 -2.02
CA ALA A 5 -6.09 1.82 -1.46
C ALA A 5 -5.79 2.43 -0.10
N GLY A 6 -6.14 3.71 0.08
CA GLY A 6 -5.86 4.44 1.30
C GLY A 6 -6.96 5.41 1.67
N LEU A 7 -7.08 5.67 2.96
CA LEU A 7 -7.97 6.70 3.51
C LEU A 7 -7.13 7.89 3.94
N TRP A 8 -7.74 9.07 3.98
CA TRP A 8 -7.07 10.29 4.41
C TRP A 8 -8.03 11.18 5.19
N GLU A 9 -7.47 12.03 6.04
CA GLU A 9 -8.23 13.05 6.77
C GLU A 9 -7.38 14.30 7.05
N ILE A 10 -8.07 15.40 7.40
CA ILE A 10 -7.43 16.62 7.91
C ILE A 10 -7.75 16.72 9.40
N TRP A 11 -6.71 16.74 10.22
CA TRP A 11 -6.81 16.94 11.65
C TRP A 11 -6.41 18.38 12.02
N SER A 12 -7.34 19.15 12.58
CA SER A 12 -7.13 20.58 12.88
C SER A 12 -6.69 20.88 14.32
N GLY A 13 -6.37 19.86 15.12
CA GLY A 13 -5.78 19.99 16.46
C GLY A 13 -6.47 20.96 17.42
N GLY A 14 -7.79 21.10 17.33
CA GLY A 14 -8.57 22.00 18.18
C GLY A 14 -8.18 23.49 18.08
N GLY A 15 -7.52 23.91 16.99
CA GLY A 15 -7.07 25.30 16.78
C GLY A 15 -5.75 25.68 17.43
N GLN A 16 -5.07 24.76 18.13
CA GLN A 16 -3.78 25.01 18.78
C GLN A 16 -2.58 24.79 17.85
N VAL A 17 -2.78 24.05 16.76
CA VAL A 17 -1.77 23.72 15.77
C VAL A 17 -2.34 23.86 14.36
N ALA A 18 -1.45 24.01 13.37
CA ALA A 18 -1.85 24.02 11.98
C ALA A 18 -2.51 22.67 11.59
N PRO A 19 -3.52 22.68 10.70
CA PRO A 19 -4.13 21.45 10.22
C PRO A 19 -3.10 20.50 9.61
N VAL A 20 -3.20 19.21 9.97
CA VAL A 20 -2.31 18.14 9.48
C VAL A 20 -3.12 17.23 8.57
N VAL A 21 -2.64 17.04 7.36
CA VAL A 21 -3.18 16.04 6.43
C VAL A 21 -2.51 14.71 6.74
N THR A 22 -3.31 13.69 7.02
CA THR A 22 -2.82 12.33 7.32
C THR A 22 -3.46 11.33 6.38
N CYS A 23 -2.81 10.19 6.20
CA CYS A 23 -3.36 9.07 5.44
C CYS A 23 -2.98 7.73 6.07
N THR A 24 -3.71 6.69 5.66
CA THR A 24 -3.43 5.31 6.03
C THR A 24 -3.60 4.40 4.81
N ILE A 25 -2.83 3.32 4.76
CA ILE A 25 -2.92 2.29 3.74
C ILE A 25 -3.81 1.16 4.26
N LEU A 26 -4.82 0.78 3.46
CA LEU A 26 -5.62 -0.39 3.76
C LEU A 26 -4.83 -1.67 3.50
N THR A 27 -4.98 -2.64 4.39
CA THR A 27 -4.31 -3.94 4.30
C THR A 27 -5.34 -5.08 4.28
N THR A 28 -5.00 -6.14 3.57
CA THR A 28 -5.78 -7.38 3.44
C THR A 28 -4.90 -8.59 3.77
N ALA A 29 -5.45 -9.80 3.73
CA ALA A 29 -4.66 -11.03 3.83
C ALA A 29 -3.64 -11.10 2.69
N ALA A 30 -2.49 -11.73 2.89
CA ALA A 30 -1.51 -11.91 1.82
C ALA A 30 -2.06 -12.79 0.69
N GLY A 31 -1.85 -12.36 -0.55
CA GLY A 31 -2.09 -13.17 -1.74
C GLY A 31 -1.00 -14.23 -1.96
N PRO A 32 -1.15 -15.11 -2.97
CA PRO A 32 -0.26 -16.25 -3.20
C PRO A 32 1.22 -15.87 -3.37
N ASP A 33 1.51 -14.71 -3.95
CA ASP A 33 2.87 -14.23 -4.18
C ASP A 33 3.56 -13.72 -2.89
N VAL A 34 2.79 -13.35 -1.85
CA VAL A 34 3.30 -12.70 -0.62
C VAL A 34 3.21 -13.60 0.61
N GLN A 35 2.30 -14.58 0.62
CA GLN A 35 2.01 -15.43 1.78
C GLN A 35 3.23 -16.18 2.36
N GLY A 36 4.25 -16.44 1.54
CA GLY A 36 5.51 -17.06 1.98
C GLY A 36 6.44 -16.11 2.75
N LEU A 37 6.19 -14.80 2.69
CA LEU A 37 6.98 -13.75 3.33
C LEU A 37 6.24 -13.10 4.52
N HIS A 38 4.93 -12.85 4.40
CA HIS A 38 4.11 -12.23 5.44
C HIS A 38 2.64 -12.65 5.28
N ASP A 39 1.86 -12.60 6.37
CA ASP A 39 0.43 -12.91 6.40
C ASP A 39 -0.50 -11.77 5.90
N ARG A 40 0.05 -10.58 5.62
CA ARG A 40 -0.68 -9.36 5.24
C ARG A 40 -0.04 -8.73 4.01
N MET A 41 -0.84 -8.01 3.24
CA MET A 41 -0.36 -7.14 2.17
C MET A 41 -1.22 -5.88 2.03
N PRO A 42 -0.73 -4.81 1.39
CA PRO A 42 -1.56 -3.67 1.00
C PRO A 42 -2.69 -4.12 0.05
N VAL A 43 -3.83 -3.43 0.12
CA VAL A 43 -4.84 -3.53 -0.95
C VAL A 43 -4.31 -2.77 -2.17
N ILE A 44 -3.97 -3.49 -3.23
CA ILE A 44 -3.40 -2.94 -4.46
C ILE A 44 -4.51 -2.83 -5.51
N LEU A 45 -4.74 -1.63 -6.02
CA LEU A 45 -5.79 -1.33 -6.99
C LEU A 45 -5.27 -1.46 -8.42
N SER A 46 -6.03 -2.19 -9.26
CA SER A 46 -5.77 -2.22 -10.71
C SER A 46 -6.16 -0.89 -11.36
N PRO A 47 -5.52 -0.49 -12.47
CA PRO A 47 -5.80 0.78 -13.16
C PRO A 47 -7.27 1.05 -13.47
N GLU A 48 -8.02 0.02 -13.83
CA GLU A 48 -9.45 0.05 -14.12
C GLU A 48 -10.31 0.45 -12.90
N ASP A 49 -9.84 0.20 -11.69
CA ASP A 49 -10.59 0.45 -10.45
C ASP A 49 -10.30 1.81 -9.82
N TRP A 50 -9.29 2.55 -10.31
CA TRP A 50 -8.90 3.84 -9.74
C TRP A 50 -10.05 4.85 -9.77
N GLY A 51 -10.79 4.89 -10.88
CA GLY A 51 -11.94 5.78 -11.01
C GLY A 51 -13.03 5.46 -9.99
N LEU A 52 -13.32 4.17 -9.78
CA LEU A 52 -14.30 3.74 -8.77
C LEU A 52 -13.85 4.15 -7.36
N TRP A 53 -12.58 3.90 -7.01
CA TRP A 53 -12.00 4.23 -5.71
C TRP A 53 -12.02 5.75 -5.42
N LEU A 54 -11.64 6.56 -6.40
CA LEU A 54 -11.49 8.02 -6.25
C LEU A 54 -12.80 8.79 -6.46
N SER A 55 -13.87 8.15 -6.96
CA SER A 55 -15.12 8.83 -7.34
C SER A 55 -15.85 9.51 -6.18
N GLY A 56 -15.69 9.02 -4.94
CA GLY A 56 -16.50 9.42 -3.78
C GLY A 56 -17.99 9.02 -3.87
N ALA A 57 -18.43 8.43 -4.99
CA ALA A 57 -19.82 8.05 -5.25
C ALA A 57 -20.06 6.53 -5.17
N ALA A 58 -18.98 5.74 -5.07
CA ALA A 58 -19.07 4.29 -4.92
C ALA A 58 -19.76 3.90 -3.61
N SER A 59 -20.66 2.92 -3.67
CA SER A 59 -21.25 2.32 -2.47
C SER A 59 -20.19 1.58 -1.64
N LYS A 60 -20.48 1.41 -0.34
CA LYS A 60 -19.63 0.61 0.56
C LYS A 60 -19.34 -0.78 0.00
N THR A 61 -20.34 -1.46 -0.57
CA THR A 61 -20.19 -2.80 -1.15
C THR A 61 -19.24 -2.80 -2.34
N GLN A 62 -19.33 -1.81 -3.23
CA GLN A 62 -18.41 -1.66 -4.37
C GLN A 62 -16.97 -1.40 -3.91
N LEU A 63 -16.78 -0.61 -2.85
CA LEU A 63 -15.45 -0.38 -2.30
C LEU A 63 -14.89 -1.64 -1.62
N GLN A 64 -15.72 -2.38 -0.90
CA GLN A 64 -15.31 -3.64 -0.25
C GLN A 64 -14.93 -4.73 -1.26
N SER A 65 -15.54 -4.76 -2.45
CA SER A 65 -15.12 -5.70 -3.50
C SER A 65 -13.71 -5.44 -4.03
N LEU A 66 -13.16 -4.23 -3.85
CA LEU A 66 -11.79 -3.91 -4.20
C LEU A 66 -10.77 -4.35 -3.13
N MET A 67 -11.21 -4.69 -1.91
CA MET A 67 -10.35 -4.99 -0.76
C MET A 67 -9.87 -6.45 -0.72
N GLN A 68 -9.44 -6.97 -1.87
CA GLN A 68 -9.03 -8.37 -2.04
C GLN A 68 -7.51 -8.50 -2.22
N PRO A 69 -6.91 -9.63 -1.82
CA PRO A 69 -5.53 -9.93 -2.18
C PRO A 69 -5.37 -9.99 -3.70
N LEU A 70 -4.18 -9.63 -4.20
CA LEU A 70 -3.87 -9.85 -5.61
C LEU A 70 -3.82 -11.36 -5.93
N PRO A 71 -4.28 -11.78 -7.12
CA PRO A 71 -4.10 -13.15 -7.60
C PRO A 71 -2.61 -13.44 -7.84
N ALA A 72 -2.28 -14.73 -7.98
CA ALA A 72 -0.91 -15.19 -8.23
C ALA A 72 -0.33 -14.58 -9.53
N GLY A 73 0.98 -14.37 -9.56
CA GLY A 73 1.71 -13.87 -10.72
C GLY A 73 1.53 -12.36 -10.97
N ARG A 74 1.06 -11.62 -9.98
CA ARG A 74 0.90 -10.15 -10.07
C ARG A 74 2.06 -9.40 -9.42
N LEU A 75 2.77 -10.04 -8.49
CA LEU A 75 3.92 -9.47 -7.83
C LEU A 75 5.15 -10.37 -8.03
N GLN A 76 6.30 -9.72 -8.21
CA GLN A 76 7.60 -10.39 -8.14
C GLN A 76 8.27 -9.97 -6.83
N LEU A 77 8.68 -10.95 -6.04
CA LEU A 77 9.49 -10.71 -4.85
C LEU A 77 10.97 -10.76 -5.20
N GLN A 78 11.73 -9.82 -4.64
CA GLN A 78 13.18 -9.75 -4.78
C GLN A 78 13.80 -9.51 -3.41
N LYS A 79 14.77 -10.36 -3.04
CA LYS A 79 15.52 -10.19 -1.80
C LYS A 79 16.51 -9.05 -1.95
N VAL A 80 16.55 -8.15 -0.97
CA VAL A 80 17.45 -6.99 -0.93
C VAL A 80 18.29 -7.01 0.33
N SER A 81 19.29 -6.13 0.39
CA SER A 81 20.14 -5.95 1.56
C SER A 81 19.38 -5.38 2.77
N THR A 82 19.86 -5.67 3.98
CA THR A 82 19.35 -5.08 5.23
C THR A 82 19.63 -3.59 5.36
N VAL A 83 20.33 -2.97 4.39
CA VAL A 83 20.50 -1.52 4.31
C VAL A 83 19.15 -0.80 4.39
N VAL A 84 18.10 -1.34 3.76
CA VAL A 84 16.73 -0.78 3.78
C VAL A 84 16.11 -0.70 5.18
N ASN A 85 16.64 -1.46 6.16
CA ASN A 85 16.14 -1.43 7.53
C ASN A 85 16.54 -0.15 8.28
N ARG A 86 17.40 0.71 7.71
CA ARG A 86 17.84 1.97 8.29
C ARG A 86 17.05 3.12 7.64
N PRO A 87 16.01 3.68 8.30
CA PRO A 87 15.13 4.67 7.67
C PRO A 87 15.82 5.98 7.23
N ALA A 88 17.00 6.27 7.80
CA ALA A 88 17.81 7.42 7.42
C ALA A 88 18.58 7.22 6.09
N VAL A 89 18.58 6.02 5.51
CA VAL A 89 19.27 5.71 4.26
C VAL A 89 18.27 5.76 3.10
N ASP A 90 18.41 6.77 2.25
CA ASP A 90 17.65 6.92 1.01
C ASP A 90 18.62 6.85 -0.18
N SER A 91 18.82 5.64 -0.71
CA SER A 91 19.73 5.39 -1.82
C SER A 91 19.30 4.16 -2.65
N PRO A 92 19.80 4.01 -3.90
CA PRO A 92 19.49 2.85 -4.73
C PRO A 92 19.82 1.50 -4.08
N ALA A 93 20.81 1.46 -3.18
CA ALA A 93 21.22 0.26 -2.46
C ALA A 93 20.10 -0.35 -1.60
N CYS A 94 19.05 0.41 -1.27
CA CYS A 94 17.86 -0.11 -0.57
C CYS A 94 17.03 -1.07 -1.42
N LEU A 95 17.15 -0.99 -2.75
CA LEU A 95 16.38 -1.81 -3.71
C LEU A 95 17.25 -2.77 -4.53
N GLU A 96 18.58 -2.62 -4.47
CA GLU A 96 19.51 -3.50 -5.17
C GLU A 96 19.32 -4.97 -4.71
N PRO A 97 19.20 -5.91 -5.66
CA PRO A 97 19.12 -7.32 -5.32
C PRO A 97 20.36 -7.75 -4.53
N LEU A 98 20.14 -8.58 -3.52
CA LEU A 98 21.26 -9.22 -2.83
C LEU A 98 21.87 -10.25 -3.79
N SER A 99 23.09 -10.01 -4.26
CA SER A 99 23.87 -11.03 -4.99
C SER A 99 24.11 -12.25 -4.09
N ASP A 100 24.09 -13.44 -4.68
CA ASP A 100 24.43 -14.71 -4.01
C ASP A 100 25.90 -14.75 -3.56
#